data_AF-A0A961YDL3-F1
#
_entry.id   AF-A0A961YDL3-F1
#
_cell.length_a   1.000
_cell.length_b   1.000
_cell.length_c   1.000
_cell.angle_alpha   90.00
_cell.angle_beta   90.00
_cell.angle_gamma   90.00
#
_symmetry.space_group_name_H-M   'P 1'
#
loop_
_entity.id
_entity.type
_entity.pdbx_description
1 polymer ?
#
loop_
_entity_poly.entity_id
_entity_poly.type
_entity_poly.pdbx_seq_one_letter_code
_entity_poly.pdbx_strand_id
1 'polypeptide(L)'
;MPHAAKAGPAARDTLSGPHVCSHLGTQLMTLAKAALADACRANNGSITAQEIETILDLVASAPEVFSIYTGQYAACSGIHHNGKFTQIDAQTFARFILQSFCQDVVRENFQGQIDRAGPAWARHFLEGIIAHIERRTDAGFRNKLYARYRAHALKDGRGLGASAFHSDPEIHSLLRTAFETIFAETDEHEAFTDAVNANIGKALNLSGPSPLKVTNADVTAFLTGLCKNMAHSHFRRSVLVAPQMRTACAG
;
A
#
# COMPACT_ATOMS: atom_id res chain seq x y z
N MET A 1 -45.25 -7.36 -25.04
CA MET A 1 -44.58 -8.17 -23.99
C MET A 1 -43.09 -7.89 -24.08
N PRO A 2 -42.46 -7.22 -23.11
CA PRO A 2 -41.03 -6.94 -23.19
C PRO A 2 -40.23 -8.18 -22.79
N HIS A 3 -39.25 -8.52 -23.61
CA HIS A 3 -38.31 -9.63 -23.38
C HIS A 3 -37.51 -9.40 -22.09
N ALA A 4 -37.60 -10.37 -21.18
CA ALA A 4 -36.70 -10.45 -20.03
C ALA A 4 -35.27 -10.71 -20.52
N ALA A 5 -34.37 -9.75 -20.28
CA ALA A 5 -32.95 -9.93 -20.51
C ALA A 5 -32.42 -11.01 -19.55
N LYS A 6 -31.86 -12.09 -20.10
CA LYS A 6 -31.12 -13.11 -19.33
C LYS A 6 -29.87 -12.46 -18.73
N ALA A 7 -29.87 -12.25 -17.43
CA ALA A 7 -28.67 -11.85 -16.70
C ALA A 7 -27.66 -13.02 -16.73
N GLY A 8 -26.54 -12.83 -17.44
CA GLY A 8 -25.42 -13.76 -17.42
C GLY A 8 -24.64 -13.70 -16.09
N PRO A 9 -23.74 -14.67 -15.82
CA PRO A 9 -23.03 -14.80 -14.54
C PRO A 9 -22.12 -13.62 -14.17
N ALA A 10 -21.89 -12.68 -15.09
CA ALA A 10 -20.98 -11.55 -14.92
C ALA A 10 -21.56 -10.35 -14.13
N ALA A 11 -22.85 -10.38 -13.75
CA ALA A 11 -23.53 -9.25 -13.11
C ALA A 11 -23.42 -9.20 -11.57
N ARG A 12 -22.77 -10.17 -10.91
CA ARG A 12 -22.62 -10.22 -9.43
C ARG A 12 -21.34 -9.58 -8.88
N ASP A 13 -20.50 -9.02 -9.74
CA ASP A 13 -19.12 -8.67 -9.42
C ASP A 13 -18.78 -7.18 -9.55
N THR A 14 -19.76 -6.29 -9.33
CA THR A 14 -19.57 -4.85 -9.50
C THR A 14 -19.58 -4.11 -8.16
N LEU A 15 -18.38 -3.74 -7.68
CA LEU A 15 -18.19 -2.77 -6.60
C LEU A 15 -17.43 -1.55 -7.14
N SER A 16 -18.09 -0.40 -7.12
CA SER A 16 -17.62 0.88 -7.65
C SER A 16 -17.21 1.84 -6.53
N GLY A 17 -16.16 2.66 -6.74
CA GLY A 17 -16.07 4.01 -6.15
C GLY A 17 -14.75 4.45 -5.48
N PRO A 18 -14.64 5.75 -5.12
CA PRO A 18 -13.41 6.49 -4.81
C PRO A 18 -13.03 6.39 -3.33
N HIS A 19 -12.50 5.23 -2.91
CA HIS A 19 -12.43 4.90 -1.47
C HIS A 19 -11.13 5.34 -0.77
N VAL A 20 -10.09 5.69 -1.52
CA VAL A 20 -8.80 6.13 -0.93
C VAL A 20 -8.80 7.63 -0.61
N CYS A 21 -9.53 8.43 -1.39
CA CYS A 21 -9.57 9.90 -1.24
C CYS A 21 -10.39 10.33 0.00
N SER A 22 -11.46 9.60 0.33
CA SER A 22 -12.28 9.85 1.52
C SER A 22 -11.53 9.58 2.83
N HIS A 23 -10.69 8.54 2.85
CA HIS A 23 -9.91 8.18 4.04
C HIS A 23 -8.81 9.20 4.37
N LEU A 24 -8.22 9.85 3.36
CA LEU A 24 -7.27 10.95 3.57
C LEU A 24 -7.96 12.16 4.20
N GLY A 25 -9.18 12.49 3.76
CA GLY A 25 -10.00 13.52 4.41
C GLY A 25 -10.22 13.20 5.90
N THR A 26 -10.49 11.93 6.23
CA THR A 26 -10.61 11.47 7.62
C THR A 26 -9.29 11.56 8.40
N GLN A 27 -8.15 11.25 7.79
CA GLN A 27 -6.83 11.35 8.42
C GLN A 27 -6.40 12.80 8.66
N LEU A 28 -6.63 13.68 7.69
CA LEU A 28 -6.44 15.14 7.82
C LEU A 28 -7.31 15.71 8.93
N MET A 29 -8.58 15.28 9.01
CA MET A 29 -9.46 15.66 10.11
C MET A 29 -9.04 15.09 11.47
N THR A 30 -8.38 13.94 11.48
CA THR A 30 -7.84 13.35 12.72
C THR A 30 -6.62 14.14 13.21
N LEU A 31 -5.71 14.53 12.32
CA LEU A 31 -4.56 15.39 12.61
C LEU A 31 -5.00 16.78 13.08
N ALA A 32 -5.94 17.40 12.37
CA ALA A 32 -6.51 18.68 12.78
C ALA A 32 -7.16 18.60 14.18
N LYS A 33 -7.92 17.53 14.46
CA LYS A 33 -8.51 17.30 15.80
C LYS A 33 -7.45 17.14 16.89
N ALA A 34 -6.37 16.42 16.62
CA ALA A 34 -5.29 16.22 17.58
C ALA A 34 -4.57 17.53 17.91
N ALA A 35 -4.22 18.32 16.88
CA ALA A 35 -3.59 19.63 17.06
C ALA A 35 -4.48 20.61 17.83
N LEU A 36 -5.78 20.64 17.54
CA LEU A 36 -6.75 21.46 18.28
C LEU A 36 -6.88 21.01 19.74
N ALA A 37 -6.87 19.70 20.00
CA ALA A 37 -6.93 19.16 21.36
C ALA A 37 -5.65 19.46 22.17
N ASP A 38 -4.48 19.50 21.52
CA ASP A 38 -3.21 19.87 22.14
C ASP A 38 -3.16 21.36 22.47
N ALA A 39 -3.57 22.22 21.54
CA ALA A 39 -3.68 23.66 21.76
C ALA A 39 -4.66 24.00 22.90
N CYS A 40 -5.82 23.35 22.90
CA CYS A 40 -6.81 23.48 23.98
C CYS A 40 -6.23 23.07 25.34
N ARG A 41 -5.45 21.98 25.41
CA ARG A 41 -4.76 21.55 26.64
C ARG A 41 -3.69 22.54 27.10
N ALA A 42 -2.90 23.08 26.18
CA ALA A 42 -1.87 24.08 26.48
C ALA A 42 -2.45 25.39 27.03
N ASN A 43 -3.67 25.73 26.60
CA ASN A 43 -4.40 26.94 26.99
C ASN A 43 -5.51 26.68 28.03
N ASN A 44 -5.30 25.70 28.93
CA ASN A 44 -6.20 25.40 30.05
C ASN A 44 -7.68 25.20 29.67
N GLY A 45 -7.94 24.56 28.54
CA GLY A 45 -9.28 24.25 28.06
C GLY A 45 -9.92 25.32 27.16
N SER A 46 -9.16 26.35 26.76
CA SER A 46 -9.62 27.39 25.84
C SER A 46 -8.86 27.37 24.52
N ILE A 47 -9.53 27.74 23.43
CA ILE A 47 -8.90 27.94 22.13
C ILE A 47 -9.57 29.13 21.44
N THR A 48 -8.78 29.99 20.85
CA THR A 48 -9.27 31.19 20.14
C THR A 48 -9.57 30.87 18.68
N ALA A 49 -10.43 31.67 18.05
CA ALA A 49 -10.71 31.54 16.62
C ALA A 49 -9.44 31.65 15.76
N GLN A 50 -8.51 32.53 16.14
CA GLN A 50 -7.25 32.74 15.45
C GLN A 50 -6.32 31.52 15.54
N GLU A 51 -6.31 30.80 16.66
CA GLU A 51 -5.54 29.56 16.80
C GLU A 51 -6.14 28.41 15.97
N ILE A 52 -7.48 28.35 15.87
CA ILE A 52 -8.16 27.40 14.98
C ILE A 52 -7.78 27.67 13.52
N GLU A 53 -7.85 28.93 13.08
CA GLU A 53 -7.46 29.33 11.71
C GLU A 53 -6.00 29.00 11.43
N THR A 54 -5.09 29.31 12.36
CA THR A 54 -3.66 29.02 12.23
C THR A 54 -3.39 27.52 12.07
N ILE A 55 -4.07 26.67 12.83
CA ILE A 55 -3.92 25.20 12.74
C ILE A 55 -4.47 24.67 11.42
N LEU A 56 -5.61 25.19 10.96
CA LEU A 56 -6.20 24.81 9.68
C LEU A 56 -5.33 25.27 8.50
N ASP A 57 -4.73 26.46 8.59
CA ASP A 57 -3.78 26.98 7.61
C ASP A 57 -2.48 26.18 7.59
N LEU A 58 -1.97 25.72 8.74
CA LEU A 58 -0.81 24.83 8.81
C LEU A 58 -1.10 23.49 8.12
N VAL A 59 -2.29 22.92 8.34
CA VAL A 59 -2.72 21.69 7.67
C VAL A 59 -2.85 21.95 6.17
N ALA A 60 -3.54 23.02 5.76
CA ALA A 60 -3.79 23.40 4.37
C ALA A 60 -2.53 23.77 3.58
N SER A 61 -1.52 24.33 4.24
CA SER A 61 -0.27 24.78 3.62
C SER A 61 0.79 23.68 3.51
N ALA A 62 0.55 22.46 4.01
CA ALA A 62 1.47 21.33 3.93
C ALA A 62 1.57 20.79 2.48
N PRO A 63 2.54 21.23 1.66
CA PRO A 63 2.52 20.99 0.21
C PRO A 63 2.78 19.52 -0.10
N GLU A 64 3.49 18.81 0.76
CA GLU A 64 3.82 17.39 0.62
C GLU A 64 2.60 16.48 0.79
N VAL A 65 1.68 16.88 1.68
CA VAL A 65 0.43 16.13 1.94
C VAL A 65 -0.56 16.32 0.78
N PHE A 66 -0.60 17.54 0.21
CA PHE A 66 -1.49 17.87 -0.89
C PHE A 66 -0.94 17.57 -2.28
N SER A 67 0.38 17.55 -2.51
CA SER A 67 0.97 17.26 -3.83
C SER A 67 0.86 15.79 -4.22
N ILE A 68 1.08 14.88 -3.27
CA ILE A 68 0.82 13.44 -3.45
C ILE A 68 -0.68 13.22 -3.74
N TYR A 69 -1.55 13.98 -3.05
CA TYR A 69 -3.00 13.92 -3.24
C TYR A 69 -3.47 14.50 -4.58
N THR A 70 -3.03 15.69 -4.96
CA THR A 70 -3.42 16.34 -6.23
C THR A 70 -2.93 15.54 -7.42
N GLY A 71 -1.74 14.93 -7.35
CA GLY A 71 -1.27 13.99 -8.36
C GLY A 71 -2.15 12.74 -8.48
N GLN A 72 -2.47 12.10 -7.35
CA GLN A 72 -3.31 10.88 -7.34
C GLN A 72 -4.78 11.17 -7.68
N TYR A 73 -5.33 12.26 -7.18
CA TYR A 73 -6.69 12.71 -7.44
C TYR A 73 -6.84 13.22 -8.88
N ALA A 74 -5.88 13.96 -9.44
CA ALA A 74 -5.90 14.35 -10.85
C ALA A 74 -5.75 13.14 -11.78
N ALA A 75 -4.92 12.15 -11.41
CA ALA A 75 -4.84 10.89 -12.12
C ALA A 75 -6.17 10.12 -12.04
N CYS A 76 -6.77 9.98 -10.85
CA CYS A 76 -8.06 9.34 -10.65
C CYS A 76 -9.18 10.07 -11.42
N SER A 77 -9.27 11.39 -11.25
CA SER A 77 -10.23 12.26 -11.92
C SER A 77 -10.07 12.21 -13.44
N GLY A 78 -8.85 12.28 -13.96
CA GLY A 78 -8.56 12.15 -15.39
C GLY A 78 -8.96 10.79 -15.97
N ILE A 79 -8.83 9.72 -15.18
CA ILE A 79 -9.31 8.37 -15.53
C ILE A 79 -10.84 8.29 -15.47
N HIS A 80 -11.49 9.00 -14.54
CA HIS A 80 -12.94 8.96 -14.33
C HIS A 80 -13.75 9.91 -15.23
N HIS A 81 -13.15 11.00 -15.74
CA HIS A 81 -13.84 12.03 -16.52
C HIS A 81 -14.30 11.55 -17.92
N ASN A 82 -13.74 10.44 -18.43
CA ASN A 82 -13.97 9.92 -19.78
C ASN A 82 -14.71 8.58 -19.85
N GLY A 83 -15.47 8.21 -18.82
CA GLY A 83 -16.50 7.17 -18.95
C GLY A 83 -15.96 5.76 -19.17
N LYS A 84 -15.45 5.15 -18.10
CA LYS A 84 -15.50 3.71 -17.79
C LYS A 84 -15.03 3.57 -16.35
N PHE A 85 -15.86 2.99 -15.50
CA PHE A 85 -15.46 2.70 -14.11
C PHE A 85 -14.20 1.83 -14.14
N THR A 86 -13.05 2.38 -13.77
CA THR A 86 -11.81 1.61 -13.63
C THR A 86 -11.97 0.70 -12.44
N GLN A 87 -12.20 -0.57 -12.74
CA GLN A 87 -12.16 -1.65 -11.76
C GLN A 87 -10.76 -1.63 -11.13
N ILE A 88 -10.66 -1.62 -9.80
CA ILE A 88 -9.39 -1.95 -9.15
C ILE A 88 -9.18 -3.43 -9.42
N ASP A 89 -8.23 -3.76 -10.29
CA ASP A 89 -7.87 -5.15 -10.54
C ASP A 89 -7.09 -5.73 -9.34
N ALA A 90 -7.00 -7.06 -9.28
CA ALA A 90 -6.34 -7.75 -8.18
C ALA A 90 -4.84 -7.42 -8.04
N GLN A 91 -4.15 -7.13 -9.14
CA GLN A 91 -2.74 -6.70 -9.13
C GLN A 91 -2.60 -5.31 -8.52
N THR A 92 -3.46 -4.38 -8.92
CA THR A 92 -3.48 -3.02 -8.38
C THR A 92 -3.77 -3.03 -6.88
N PHE A 93 -4.72 -3.83 -6.41
CA PHE A 93 -5.01 -3.95 -4.97
C PHE A 93 -3.87 -4.59 -4.18
N ALA A 94 -3.31 -5.70 -4.67
CA ALA A 94 -2.17 -6.34 -4.01
C ALA A 94 -0.97 -5.39 -3.90
N ARG A 95 -0.70 -4.61 -4.95
CA ARG A 95 0.34 -3.58 -4.92
C ARG A 95 0.04 -2.49 -3.89
N PHE A 96 -1.20 -2.01 -3.82
CA PHE A 96 -1.61 -1.03 -2.80
C PHE A 96 -1.35 -1.56 -1.38
N ILE A 97 -1.70 -2.82 -1.10
CA ILE A 97 -1.45 -3.44 0.21
C ILE A 97 0.05 -3.50 0.51
N LEU A 98 0.87 -3.95 -0.44
CA LEU A 98 2.32 -3.99 -0.24
C LEU A 98 2.92 -2.58 -0.13
N GLN A 99 2.43 -1.61 -0.89
CA GLN A 99 2.86 -0.23 -0.79
C GLN A 99 2.61 0.32 0.61
N SER A 100 1.39 0.16 1.14
CA SER A 100 1.10 0.56 2.53
C SER A 100 1.94 -0.19 3.56
N PHE A 101 2.36 -1.41 3.25
CA PHE A 101 3.15 -2.26 4.14
C PHE A 101 4.65 -1.90 4.17
N CYS A 102 5.26 -1.57 3.04
CA CYS A 102 6.72 -1.44 2.92
C CYS A 102 7.27 -0.21 2.17
N GLN A 103 6.44 0.74 1.74
CA GLN A 103 6.89 1.86 0.88
C GLN A 103 7.99 2.74 1.51
N ASP A 104 7.96 2.94 2.81
CA ASP A 104 8.99 3.66 3.56
C ASP A 104 10.35 2.94 3.49
N VAL A 105 10.35 1.63 3.74
CA VAL A 105 11.56 0.79 3.64
C VAL A 105 12.05 0.68 2.20
N VAL A 106 11.14 0.63 1.23
CA VAL A 106 11.50 0.68 -0.20
C VAL A 106 12.21 2.00 -0.54
N ARG A 107 11.70 3.14 -0.05
CA ARG A 107 12.37 4.44 -0.29
C ARG A 107 13.73 4.48 0.36
N GLU A 108 13.83 4.09 1.62
CA GLU A 108 15.09 4.10 2.37
C GLU A 108 16.19 3.28 1.68
N ASN A 109 15.86 2.07 1.21
CA ASN A 109 16.86 1.15 0.66
C ASN A 109 17.12 1.37 -0.84
N PHE A 110 16.18 1.94 -1.58
CA PHE A 110 16.24 2.02 -3.04
C PHE A 110 16.09 3.44 -3.59
N GLN A 111 16.30 4.48 -2.79
CA GLN A 111 16.18 5.87 -3.25
C GLN A 111 17.05 6.13 -4.47
N GLY A 112 18.28 5.61 -4.52
CA GLY A 112 19.18 5.78 -5.66
C GLY A 112 18.64 5.18 -6.97
N GLN A 113 17.94 4.05 -6.92
CA GLN A 113 17.27 3.45 -8.08
C GLN A 113 16.03 4.27 -8.47
N ILE A 114 15.26 4.74 -7.49
CA ILE A 114 14.08 5.59 -7.69
C ILE A 114 14.48 6.92 -8.33
N ASP A 115 15.57 7.54 -7.92
CA ASP A 115 16.04 8.81 -8.48
C ASP A 115 16.49 8.66 -9.94
N ARG A 116 17.08 7.51 -10.29
CA ARG A 116 17.57 7.23 -11.65
C ARG A 116 16.47 6.83 -12.63
N ALA A 117 15.52 5.99 -12.19
CA ALA A 117 14.48 5.42 -13.05
C ALA A 117 13.09 6.07 -12.87
N GLY A 118 12.95 6.95 -11.87
CA GLY A 118 11.70 7.58 -11.49
C GLY A 118 10.85 6.73 -10.53
N PRO A 119 9.73 7.32 -10.03
CA PRO A 119 8.88 6.70 -9.01
C PRO A 119 8.19 5.41 -9.48
N ALA A 120 8.09 5.19 -10.79
CA ALA A 120 7.57 3.95 -11.36
C ALA A 120 8.42 2.73 -11.02
N TRP A 121 9.72 2.91 -10.70
CA TRP A 121 10.61 1.82 -10.30
C TRP A 121 10.08 1.08 -9.06
N ALA A 122 9.66 1.82 -8.03
CA ALA A 122 9.13 1.23 -6.80
C ALA A 122 7.88 0.38 -7.07
N ARG A 123 7.03 0.80 -8.01
CA ARG A 123 5.88 -0.01 -8.46
C ARG A 123 6.33 -1.35 -9.03
N HIS A 124 7.33 -1.36 -9.91
CA HIS A 124 7.83 -2.60 -10.53
C HIS A 124 8.54 -3.51 -9.53
N PHE A 125 9.21 -2.93 -8.54
CA PHE A 125 9.75 -3.68 -7.41
C PHE A 125 8.63 -4.41 -6.65
N LEU A 126 7.58 -3.70 -6.23
CA LEU A 126 6.44 -4.29 -5.50
C LEU A 126 5.69 -5.35 -6.33
N GLU A 127 5.55 -5.14 -7.63
CA GLU A 127 4.97 -6.13 -8.55
C GLU A 127 5.84 -7.40 -8.64
N GLY A 128 7.16 -7.25 -8.54
CA GLY A 128 8.11 -8.36 -8.42
C GLY A 128 7.93 -9.16 -7.14
N ILE A 129 7.70 -8.49 -5.99
CA ILE A 129 7.36 -9.15 -4.72
C ILE A 129 6.10 -10.01 -4.89
N ILE A 130 5.06 -9.46 -5.52
CA ILE A 130 3.80 -10.19 -5.74
C ILE A 130 4.04 -11.43 -6.60
N ALA A 131 4.80 -11.28 -7.69
CA ALA A 131 5.15 -12.39 -8.57
C ALA A 131 5.95 -13.49 -7.84
N HIS A 132 6.86 -13.11 -6.95
CA HIS A 132 7.58 -14.06 -6.12
C HIS A 132 6.61 -14.81 -5.18
N ILE A 133 5.79 -14.10 -4.42
CA ILE A 133 4.83 -14.70 -3.47
C ILE A 133 3.89 -15.67 -4.18
N GLU A 134 3.35 -15.31 -5.35
CA GLU A 134 2.45 -16.20 -6.08
C GLU A 134 3.14 -17.46 -6.62
N ARG A 135 4.42 -17.34 -6.99
CA ARG A 135 5.17 -18.47 -7.52
C ARG A 135 5.64 -19.43 -6.43
N ARG A 136 6.02 -18.90 -5.25
CA ARG A 136 6.74 -19.67 -4.22
C ARG A 136 5.89 -19.97 -2.99
N THR A 137 4.99 -19.07 -2.61
CA THR A 137 4.27 -19.16 -1.33
C THR A 137 2.79 -19.47 -1.53
N ASP A 138 2.09 -18.71 -2.37
CA ASP A 138 0.63 -18.80 -2.53
C ASP A 138 0.15 -18.32 -3.90
N ALA A 139 -0.07 -19.25 -4.83
CA ALA A 139 -0.57 -18.97 -6.18
C ALA A 139 -1.91 -18.19 -6.22
N GLY A 140 -2.66 -18.18 -5.12
CA GLY A 140 -3.91 -17.43 -4.99
C GLY A 140 -3.76 -16.07 -4.31
N PHE A 141 -2.55 -15.63 -3.94
CA PHE A 141 -2.30 -14.48 -3.07
C PHE A 141 -3.07 -13.21 -3.50
N ARG A 142 -2.94 -12.79 -4.76
CA ARG A 142 -3.67 -11.61 -5.26
C ARG A 142 -5.18 -11.77 -5.17
N ASN A 143 -5.69 -12.93 -5.57
CA ASN A 143 -7.13 -13.20 -5.58
C ASN A 143 -7.70 -13.26 -4.16
N LYS A 144 -6.95 -13.80 -3.20
CA LYS A 144 -7.32 -13.83 -1.77
C LYS A 144 -7.36 -12.40 -1.20
N LEU A 145 -6.35 -11.57 -1.45
CA LEU A 145 -6.38 -10.16 -1.07
C LEU A 145 -7.58 -9.44 -1.71
N TYR A 146 -7.83 -9.69 -3.00
CA TYR A 146 -8.93 -9.08 -3.71
C TYR A 146 -10.31 -9.53 -3.18
N ALA A 147 -10.44 -10.79 -2.75
CA ALA A 147 -11.64 -11.26 -2.07
C ALA A 147 -11.90 -10.50 -0.76
N ARG A 148 -10.85 -10.17 0.01
CA ARG A 148 -10.95 -9.31 1.19
C ARG A 148 -11.41 -7.90 0.83
N TYR A 149 -10.82 -7.30 -0.21
CA TYR A 149 -11.28 -6.01 -0.74
C TYR A 149 -12.78 -6.03 -1.05
N ARG A 150 -13.25 -7.06 -1.78
CA ARG A 150 -14.67 -7.20 -2.12
C ARG A 150 -15.56 -7.33 -0.89
N ALA A 151 -15.13 -8.09 0.12
CA ALA A 151 -15.87 -8.23 1.37
C ALA A 151 -16.03 -6.89 2.09
N HIS A 152 -14.96 -6.11 2.23
CA HIS A 152 -15.02 -4.77 2.84
C HIS A 152 -15.80 -3.78 1.98
N ALA A 153 -15.67 -3.84 0.65
CA ALA A 153 -16.42 -2.97 -0.25
C ALA A 153 -17.94 -3.26 -0.21
N LEU A 154 -18.36 -4.51 -0.02
CA LEU A 154 -19.76 -4.87 0.21
C LEU A 154 -20.26 -4.37 1.58
N LYS A 155 -19.42 -4.49 2.61
CA LYS A 155 -19.77 -4.17 3.99
C LYS A 155 -19.81 -2.67 4.26
N ASP A 156 -18.75 -1.96 3.90
CA ASP A 156 -18.49 -0.57 4.32
C ASP A 156 -18.86 0.43 3.21
N GLY A 157 -19.02 -0.04 1.97
CA GLY A 157 -19.48 0.78 0.84
C GLY A 157 -18.66 2.05 0.69
N ARG A 158 -19.30 3.22 0.85
CA ARG A 158 -18.66 4.54 0.74
C ARG A 158 -17.75 4.90 1.93
N GLY A 159 -17.86 4.17 3.04
CA GLY A 159 -17.01 4.33 4.23
C GLY A 159 -15.74 3.49 4.17
N LEU A 160 -15.53 2.71 3.11
CA LEU A 160 -14.33 1.92 2.92
C LEU A 160 -13.10 2.82 2.89
N GLY A 161 -12.10 2.49 3.70
CA GLY A 161 -10.82 3.21 3.75
C GLY A 161 -9.65 2.27 4.04
N ALA A 162 -8.42 2.81 3.97
CA ALA A 162 -7.21 2.01 4.14
C ALA A 162 -7.14 1.31 5.51
N SER A 163 -7.68 1.93 6.55
CA SER A 163 -7.77 1.34 7.90
C SER A 163 -8.50 0.00 7.92
N ALA A 164 -9.55 -0.18 7.11
CA ALA A 164 -10.29 -1.44 7.04
C ALA A 164 -9.39 -2.61 6.62
N PHE A 165 -8.45 -2.36 5.71
CA PHE A 165 -7.48 -3.36 5.28
C PHE A 165 -6.33 -3.51 6.26
N HIS A 166 -5.85 -2.39 6.83
CA HIS A 166 -4.76 -2.39 7.80
C HIS A 166 -5.14 -3.05 9.14
N SER A 167 -6.43 -3.21 9.43
CA SER A 167 -6.93 -3.95 10.58
C SER A 167 -7.50 -5.33 10.25
N ASP A 168 -7.49 -5.74 8.97
CA ASP A 168 -8.07 -7.02 8.57
C ASP A 168 -7.12 -8.19 8.95
N PRO A 169 -7.51 -9.06 9.90
CA PRO A 169 -6.67 -10.16 10.35
C PRO A 169 -6.36 -11.17 9.23
N GLU A 170 -7.22 -11.32 8.22
CA GLU A 170 -6.94 -12.21 7.09
C GLU A 170 -5.90 -11.60 6.15
N ILE A 171 -5.94 -10.28 5.91
CA ILE A 171 -4.87 -9.60 5.17
C ILE A 171 -3.54 -9.71 5.94
N HIS A 172 -3.58 -9.61 7.28
CA HIS A 172 -2.39 -9.77 8.10
C HIS A 172 -1.82 -11.18 7.97
N SER A 173 -2.67 -12.20 8.03
CA SER A 173 -2.27 -13.59 7.89
C SER A 173 -1.65 -13.86 6.52
N LEU A 174 -2.27 -13.36 5.45
CA LEU A 174 -1.74 -13.52 4.08
C LEU A 174 -0.35 -12.90 3.93
N LEU A 175 -0.16 -11.68 4.42
CA LEU A 175 1.14 -11.03 4.38
C LEU A 175 2.16 -11.73 5.28
N ARG A 176 1.76 -12.17 6.48
CA ARG A 176 2.66 -12.88 7.38
C ARG A 176 3.17 -14.16 6.75
N THR A 177 2.29 -15.03 6.27
CA THR A 177 2.69 -16.28 5.62
C THR A 177 3.60 -16.02 4.41
N ALA A 178 3.27 -15.00 3.59
CA ALA A 178 4.08 -14.62 2.45
C ALA A 178 5.51 -14.24 2.85
N PHE A 179 5.66 -13.37 3.85
CA PHE A 179 6.98 -12.91 4.28
C PHE A 179 7.72 -13.96 5.14
N GLU A 180 7.03 -14.84 5.88
CA GLU A 180 7.67 -15.92 6.66
C GLU A 180 8.47 -16.83 5.75
N THR A 181 7.91 -17.20 4.59
CA THR A 181 8.62 -17.99 3.58
C THR A 181 9.82 -17.23 3.03
N ILE A 182 9.67 -15.94 2.71
CA ILE A 182 10.77 -15.13 2.16
C ILE A 182 11.92 -15.01 3.16
N PHE A 183 11.63 -14.89 4.46
CA PHE A 183 12.65 -14.78 5.51
C PHE A 183 13.32 -16.10 5.90
N ALA A 184 12.74 -17.25 5.55
CA ALA A 184 13.15 -18.53 6.11
C ALA A 184 14.50 -19.02 5.57
N GLU A 185 14.82 -18.76 4.30
CA GLU A 185 15.94 -19.39 3.61
C GLU A 185 16.70 -18.42 2.70
N THR A 186 18.04 -18.53 2.69
CA THR A 186 18.90 -17.73 1.80
C THR A 186 18.61 -17.97 0.32
N ASP A 187 18.28 -19.21 -0.05
CA ASP A 187 17.90 -19.57 -1.42
C ASP A 187 16.62 -18.85 -1.87
N GLU A 188 15.72 -18.55 -0.93
CA GLU A 188 14.53 -17.73 -1.23
C GLU A 188 14.89 -16.26 -1.48
N HIS A 189 15.99 -15.74 -0.90
CA HIS A 189 16.47 -14.39 -1.21
C HIS A 189 16.95 -14.29 -2.67
N GLU A 190 17.59 -15.34 -3.19
CA GLU A 190 17.99 -15.40 -4.60
C GLU A 190 16.75 -15.47 -5.50
N ALA A 191 15.83 -16.38 -5.19
CA ALA A 191 14.58 -16.52 -5.94
C ALA A 191 13.70 -15.26 -5.88
N PHE A 192 13.78 -14.49 -4.80
CA PHE A 192 13.14 -13.18 -4.63
C PHE A 192 13.83 -12.12 -5.51
N THR A 193 15.15 -12.03 -5.44
CA THR A 193 15.96 -11.13 -6.25
C THR A 193 15.71 -11.35 -7.75
N ASP A 194 15.67 -12.60 -8.19
CA ASP A 194 15.38 -12.97 -9.57
C ASP A 194 13.98 -12.56 -10.01
N ALA A 195 12.97 -12.81 -9.18
CA ALA A 195 11.59 -12.44 -9.50
C ALA A 195 11.43 -10.91 -9.62
N VAL A 196 12.04 -10.16 -8.69
CA VAL A 196 12.07 -8.70 -8.74
C VAL A 196 12.80 -8.19 -9.99
N ASN A 197 13.98 -8.73 -10.27
CA ASN A 197 14.78 -8.31 -11.43
C ASN A 197 14.16 -8.70 -12.77
N ALA A 198 13.45 -9.84 -12.84
CA ALA A 198 12.68 -10.21 -14.01
C ALA A 198 11.57 -9.18 -14.28
N ASN A 199 10.88 -8.73 -13.23
CA ASN A 199 9.81 -7.75 -13.39
C ASN A 199 10.34 -6.34 -13.73
N ILE A 200 11.36 -5.86 -13.02
CA ILE A 200 12.03 -4.58 -13.32
C ILE A 200 12.63 -4.61 -14.72
N GLY A 201 13.32 -5.69 -15.07
CA GLY A 201 13.97 -5.85 -16.38
C GLY A 201 12.97 -5.84 -17.52
N LYS A 202 11.84 -6.53 -17.37
CA LYS A 202 10.75 -6.49 -18.36
C LYS A 202 10.13 -5.10 -18.46
N ALA A 203 9.86 -4.43 -17.35
CA ALA A 203 9.17 -3.14 -17.33
C ALA A 203 10.03 -1.99 -17.88
N LEU A 204 11.33 -2.01 -17.63
CA LEU A 204 12.28 -0.97 -18.03
C LEU A 204 13.10 -1.36 -19.27
N ASN A 205 12.77 -2.49 -19.91
CA ASN A 205 13.48 -3.04 -21.07
C ASN A 205 15.00 -3.18 -20.84
N LEU A 206 15.39 -3.75 -19.69
CA LEU A 206 16.80 -3.90 -19.29
C LEU A 206 17.29 -5.32 -19.56
N SER A 207 18.24 -5.44 -20.48
CA SER A 207 19.02 -6.66 -20.71
C SER A 207 20.29 -6.68 -19.85
N GLY A 208 20.63 -7.84 -19.27
CA GLY A 208 21.91 -8.02 -18.57
C GLY A 208 22.03 -7.26 -17.23
N PRO A 209 23.27 -7.07 -16.73
CA PRO A 209 23.55 -6.30 -15.53
C PRO A 209 23.13 -4.82 -15.69
N SER A 210 22.52 -4.24 -14.66
CA SER A 210 22.10 -2.83 -14.68
C SER A 210 22.09 -2.26 -13.27
N PRO A 211 22.50 -0.99 -13.05
CA PRO A 211 22.40 -0.32 -11.75
C PRO A 211 20.95 -0.05 -11.32
N LEU A 212 19.97 -0.35 -12.18
CA LEU A 212 18.54 -0.27 -11.87
C LEU A 212 17.98 -1.62 -11.38
N LYS A 213 18.75 -2.70 -11.43
CA LYS A 213 18.40 -4.00 -10.85
C LYS A 213 18.85 -4.05 -9.39
N VAL A 214 18.26 -4.96 -8.63
CA VAL A 214 18.60 -5.19 -7.21
C VAL A 214 19.55 -6.37 -7.09
N THR A 215 20.40 -6.33 -6.06
CA THR A 215 21.27 -7.45 -5.68
C THR A 215 20.69 -8.21 -4.48
N ASN A 216 21.21 -9.41 -4.21
CA ASN A 216 20.87 -10.17 -2.99
C ASN A 216 21.17 -9.35 -1.72
N ALA A 217 22.23 -8.54 -1.73
CA ALA A 217 22.56 -7.66 -0.61
C ALA A 217 21.49 -6.57 -0.41
N ASP A 218 21.01 -5.95 -1.48
CA ASP A 218 19.95 -4.94 -1.39
C ASP A 218 18.63 -5.54 -0.92
N VAL A 219 18.30 -6.74 -1.39
CA VAL A 219 17.11 -7.49 -0.93
C VAL A 219 17.23 -7.84 0.55
N THR A 220 18.39 -8.31 0.99
CA THR A 220 18.64 -8.60 2.41
C THR A 220 18.48 -7.33 3.25
N ALA A 221 19.06 -6.21 2.81
CA ALA A 221 18.92 -4.92 3.50
C ALA A 221 17.45 -4.47 3.59
N PHE A 222 16.68 -4.61 2.50
CA PHE A 222 15.26 -4.36 2.47
C PHE A 222 14.49 -5.23 3.47
N LEU A 223 14.72 -6.55 3.47
CA LEU A 223 14.07 -7.50 4.36
C LEU A 223 14.40 -7.21 5.83
N THR A 224 15.67 -6.94 6.16
CA THR A 224 16.09 -6.50 7.49
C THR A 224 15.44 -5.17 7.88
N GLY A 225 15.31 -4.23 6.94
CA GLY A 225 14.64 -2.94 7.14
C GLY A 225 13.17 -3.08 7.51
N LEU A 226 12.46 -4.07 6.95
CA LEU A 226 11.07 -4.37 7.33
C LEU A 226 10.95 -4.69 8.83
N CYS A 227 11.91 -5.45 9.36
CA CYS A 227 11.96 -5.81 10.79
C CYS A 227 12.39 -4.63 11.67
N LYS A 228 13.37 -3.83 11.28
CA LYS A 228 13.89 -2.72 12.09
C LYS A 228 12.90 -1.57 12.21
N ASN A 229 12.19 -1.25 11.14
CA ASN A 229 11.32 -0.07 11.08
C ASN A 229 9.86 -0.37 11.46
N MET A 230 9.58 -1.46 12.18
CA MET A 230 8.21 -1.79 12.62
C MET A 230 7.55 -0.66 13.44
N ALA A 231 8.31 0.14 14.18
CA ALA A 231 7.77 1.26 14.95
C ALA A 231 7.15 2.37 14.09
N HIS A 232 7.61 2.53 12.84
CA HIS A 232 7.17 3.58 11.92
C HIS A 232 5.92 3.20 11.11
N SER A 233 5.47 1.94 11.19
CA SER A 233 4.24 1.48 10.53
C SER A 233 3.45 0.53 11.43
N HIS A 234 2.32 1.02 11.95
CA HIS A 234 1.40 0.21 12.75
C HIS A 234 0.96 -1.05 11.98
N PHE A 235 0.65 -0.90 10.69
CA PHE A 235 0.25 -2.02 9.84
C PHE A 235 1.35 -3.09 9.77
N ARG A 236 2.59 -2.69 9.48
CA ARG A 236 3.72 -3.62 9.45
C ARG A 236 3.98 -4.28 10.80
N ARG A 237 3.89 -3.51 11.90
CA ARG A 237 3.99 -4.04 13.26
C ARG A 237 2.95 -5.13 13.55
N SER A 238 1.70 -4.92 13.16
CA SER A 238 0.62 -5.90 13.37
C SER A 238 0.84 -7.21 12.60
N VAL A 239 1.50 -7.13 11.44
CA VAL A 239 1.84 -8.32 10.64
C VAL A 239 3.06 -9.05 11.21
N LEU A 240 4.15 -8.33 11.50
CA LEU A 240 5.48 -8.89 11.81
C LEU A 240 5.76 -9.16 13.31
N VAL A 241 5.08 -8.53 14.27
CA VAL A 241 5.33 -8.72 15.72
C VAL A 241 4.64 -9.98 16.30
N ALA A 242 3.87 -10.69 15.48
CA ALA A 242 3.25 -11.94 15.88
C ALA A 242 4.32 -12.97 16.33
N PRO A 243 4.02 -13.84 17.31
CA PRO A 243 5.01 -14.72 17.95
C PRO A 243 5.86 -15.55 16.98
N GLN A 244 5.32 -15.87 15.80
CA GLN A 244 5.92 -16.71 14.76
C GLN A 244 7.03 -16.01 13.95
N MET A 245 7.02 -14.67 13.86
CA MET A 245 8.01 -13.90 13.08
C MET A 245 9.12 -13.26 13.91
N ARG A 246 9.08 -13.42 15.25
CA ARG A 246 10.09 -12.84 16.14
C ARG A 246 11.49 -13.42 15.92
N THR A 247 11.60 -14.67 15.45
CA THR A 247 12.90 -15.30 15.15
C THR A 247 13.53 -14.73 13.89
N ALA A 248 12.73 -14.47 12.85
CA ALA A 248 13.19 -13.86 11.60
C ALA A 248 13.66 -12.40 11.78
N CYS A 249 13.03 -11.67 12.71
CA CYS A 249 13.38 -10.27 13.01
C CYS A 249 14.38 -10.10 14.18
N ALA A 250 14.87 -11.19 14.79
CA ALA A 250 15.82 -11.14 15.91
C ALA A 250 17.29 -11.37 15.51
N GLY A 251 17.55 -11.69 14.24
CA GLY A 251 18.89 -11.74 13.63
C GLY A 251 19.28 -10.40 13.02
#